data_AF-A0A7C2F0N5-F1
#
_entry.id   AF-A0A7C2F0N5-F1
#
_cell.length_a   1.000
_cell.length_b   1.000
_cell.length_c   1.000
_cell.angle_alpha   90.00
_cell.angle_beta   90.00
_cell.angle_gamma   90.00
#
_symmetry.space_group_name_H-M   'P 1'
#
loop_
_entity.id
_entity.type
_entity.pdbx_description
1 polymer ?
#
loop_
_entity_poly.entity_id
_entity_poly.type
_entity_poly.pdbx_seq_one_letter_code
_entity_poly.pdbx_strand_id
1 'polypeptide(L)'
;MERYLGNYSAYVYAVLRIIAGLMFAMHGTQKLFGWPAAGPPGPLPPMVLAAGVIELVCGVLIAIGLLTGFAAFVASGQMAFAYFIGHAGNGFYPLVNKGELAVLYCFLFLYMATRGAVIWGLDTVMKRGVTRPGIAT
;
A
#
# COMPACT_ATOMS: atom_id res chain seq x y z
N MET A 1 13.03 -22.08 -10.21
CA MET A 1 11.86 -21.38 -9.65
C MET A 1 11.06 -20.64 -10.72
N GLU A 2 11.68 -19.88 -11.62
CA GLU A 2 10.98 -19.16 -12.71
C GLU A 2 10.13 -20.07 -13.61
N ARG A 3 10.65 -21.25 -14.00
CA ARG A 3 9.90 -22.27 -14.75
C ARG A 3 8.61 -22.75 -14.06
N TYR A 4 8.55 -22.67 -12.73
CA TYR A 4 7.43 -23.18 -11.93
C TYR A 4 6.49 -22.06 -11.48
N LEU A 5 7.02 -20.94 -10.97
CA LEU A 5 6.23 -19.84 -10.41
C LEU A 5 6.03 -18.67 -11.36
N GLY A 6 6.81 -18.55 -12.45
CA GLY A 6 6.74 -17.43 -13.38
C GLY A 6 5.35 -17.28 -14.02
N ASN A 7 4.72 -18.41 -14.36
CA ASN A 7 3.36 -18.46 -14.90
C ASN A 7 2.30 -17.93 -13.90
N TYR A 8 2.60 -17.96 -12.60
CA TYR A 8 1.70 -17.49 -11.55
C TYR A 8 2.04 -16.07 -11.06
N SER A 9 3.07 -15.43 -11.61
CA SER A 9 3.58 -14.13 -11.15
C SER A 9 2.50 -13.04 -11.06
N ALA A 10 1.58 -12.98 -12.01
CA ALA A 10 0.48 -12.02 -12.00
C ALA A 10 -0.50 -12.27 -10.83
N TYR A 11 -0.81 -13.53 -10.55
CA TYR A 11 -1.69 -13.93 -9.43
C TYR A 11 -1.04 -13.68 -8.09
N VAL A 12 0.23 -14.06 -7.94
CA VAL A 12 1.00 -13.81 -6.72
C VAL A 12 1.15 -12.30 -6.47
N TYR A 13 1.39 -11.51 -7.51
CA TYR A 13 1.41 -10.04 -7.39
C TYR A 13 0.07 -9.47 -6.97
N ALA A 14 -1.05 -9.96 -7.52
CA ALA A 14 -2.38 -9.51 -7.12
C ALA A 14 -2.70 -9.83 -5.66
N VAL A 15 -2.36 -11.05 -5.20
CA VAL A 15 -2.48 -11.43 -3.79
C VAL A 15 -1.60 -10.55 -2.91
N LEU A 16 -0.35 -10.33 -3.30
CA LEU A 16 0.58 -9.45 -2.58
C LEU A 16 0.02 -8.03 -2.47
N ARG A 17 -0.50 -7.46 -3.56
CA ARG A 17 -1.15 -6.15 -3.58
C ARG A 17 -2.32 -6.08 -2.60
N ILE A 18 -3.20 -7.09 -2.63
CA ILE A 18 -4.36 -7.16 -1.73
C ILE A 18 -3.90 -7.21 -0.27
N ILE A 19 -3.02 -8.15 0.07
CA ILE A 19 -2.56 -8.35 1.45
C ILE A 19 -1.80 -7.12 1.96
N ALA A 20 -0.86 -6.58 1.17
CA ALA A 20 -0.09 -5.41 1.57
C ALA A 20 -0.99 -4.17 1.76
N GLY A 21 -1.96 -3.95 0.86
CA GLY A 21 -2.94 -2.88 0.99
C GLY A 21 -3.81 -3.03 2.25
N LEU A 22 -4.29 -4.24 2.54
CA LEU A 22 -5.08 -4.52 3.73
C LEU A 22 -4.28 -4.33 5.03
N MET A 23 -3.05 -4.85 5.09
CA MET A 23 -2.18 -4.66 6.25
C MET A 23 -1.85 -3.18 6.49
N PHE A 24 -1.68 -2.40 5.42
CA PHE A 24 -1.49 -0.96 5.51
C PHE A 24 -2.74 -0.24 6.01
N ALA A 25 -3.91 -0.61 5.48
CA ALA A 25 -5.17 -0.09 5.96
C ALA A 25 -5.41 -0.39 7.45
N MET A 26 -4.96 -1.54 7.93
CA MET A 26 -5.02 -1.91 9.36
C MET A 26 -4.18 -1.00 10.25
N HIS A 27 -3.04 -0.48 9.78
CA HIS A 27 -2.31 0.55 10.51
C HIS A 27 -3.13 1.85 10.63
N GLY A 28 -3.86 2.21 9.57
CA GLY A 28 -4.78 3.34 9.58
C GLY A 28 -5.93 3.13 10.55
N THR A 29 -6.59 1.97 10.52
CA THR A 29 -7.68 1.67 11.45
C THR A 29 -7.20 1.61 12.90
N GLN A 30 -5.98 1.14 13.14
CA GLN A 30 -5.40 1.14 14.48
C GLN A 30 -5.23 2.57 14.98
N LYS A 31 -4.74 3.48 14.14
CA LYS A 31 -4.55 4.89 14.50
C LYS A 31 -5.88 5.62 14.71
N LEU A 32 -6.85 5.43 13.81
CA LEU A 32 -8.09 6.21 13.76
C LEU A 32 -9.19 5.66 14.68
N PHE A 33 -9.26 4.34 14.84
CA PHE A 33 -10.37 3.65 15.49
C PHE A 33 -9.93 2.72 16.63
N GLY A 34 -8.63 2.51 16.83
CA GLY A 34 -8.13 1.59 17.86
C GLY A 34 -8.43 0.11 17.58
N TRP A 35 -8.53 -0.28 16.31
CA TRP A 35 -8.78 -1.66 15.88
C TRP A 35 -7.80 -2.07 14.76
N PRO A 36 -7.28 -3.31 14.74
CA PRO A 36 -7.57 -4.45 15.63
C PRO A 36 -6.80 -4.43 16.96
N ALA A 37 -5.87 -3.49 17.14
CA ALA A 37 -5.12 -3.29 18.37
C ALA A 37 -5.27 -1.85 18.86
N ALA A 38 -4.97 -1.62 20.14
CA ALA A 38 -5.04 -0.29 20.72
C ALA A 38 -4.22 0.72 19.91
N GLY A 39 -4.84 1.88 19.65
CA GLY A 39 -4.22 3.01 18.99
C GLY A 39 -3.26 3.78 19.90
N PRO A 40 -2.63 4.84 19.40
CA PRO A 40 -1.83 5.75 20.22
C PRO A 40 -2.63 6.28 21.42
N PRO A 41 -2.04 6.40 22.62
CA PRO A 41 -2.74 6.94 23.78
C PRO A 41 -3.00 8.44 23.63
N GLY A 42 -4.18 8.88 24.07
CA GLY A 42 -4.56 10.29 24.08
C GLY A 42 -4.98 10.85 22.71
N PRO A 43 -5.18 12.18 22.61
CA PRO A 43 -5.55 12.83 21.35
C PRO A 43 -4.46 12.64 20.28
N LEU A 44 -4.87 12.29 19.06
CA LEU A 44 -3.97 12.10 17.94
C LEU A 44 -3.35 13.44 17.50
N PRO A 45 -2.02 13.55 17.43
CA PRO A 45 -1.38 14.68 16.77
C PRO A 45 -1.81 14.79 15.30
N PRO A 46 -1.94 16.00 14.72
CA PRO A 46 -2.38 16.19 13.34
C PRO A 46 -1.61 15.37 12.31
N MET A 47 -0.30 15.19 12.51
CA MET A 47 0.55 14.37 11.62
C MET A 47 0.19 12.89 11.68
N VAL A 48 -0.12 12.36 12.86
CA VAL A 48 -0.51 10.96 13.05
C VAL A 48 -1.92 10.71 12.52
N LEU A 49 -2.83 11.70 12.69
CA LEU A 49 -4.16 11.67 12.09
C LEU A 49 -4.08 11.62 10.57
N ALA A 50 -3.28 12.50 9.96
CA ALA A 50 -3.05 12.52 8.51
C ALA A 50 -2.45 11.19 8.02
N ALA A 51 -1.44 10.66 8.72
CA ALA A 51 -0.88 9.35 8.41
C ALA A 51 -1.94 8.23 8.49
N GLY A 52 -2.77 8.21 9.53
CA GLY A 52 -3.83 7.21 9.68
C GLY A 52 -4.86 7.25 8.56
N VAL A 53 -5.24 8.45 8.11
CA VAL A 53 -6.15 8.62 6.96
C VAL A 53 -5.49 8.14 5.66
N ILE A 54 -4.24 8.50 5.42
CA ILE A 54 -3.49 8.06 4.23
C ILE A 54 -3.35 6.54 4.22
N GLU A 55 -2.99 5.93 5.35
CA GLU A 55 -2.84 4.48 5.50
C GLU A 55 -4.13 3.74 5.18
N LEU A 56 -5.24 4.20 5.73
CA LEU A 56 -6.55 3.61 5.51
C LEU A 56 -6.98 3.74 4.04
N VAL A 57 -6.99 4.98 3.52
CA VAL A 57 -7.51 5.25 2.18
C VAL A 57 -6.61 4.64 1.10
N CYS A 58 -5.30 4.88 1.15
CA CYS A 58 -4.39 4.33 0.17
C CYS A 58 -4.31 2.80 0.28
N GLY A 59 -4.33 2.24 1.49
CA GLY A 59 -4.35 0.79 1.71
C GLY A 59 -5.56 0.13 1.06
N VAL A 60 -6.77 0.69 1.26
CA VAL A 60 -8.00 0.19 0.61
C VAL A 60 -7.93 0.33 -0.91
N LEU A 61 -7.52 1.49 -1.42
CA LEU A 61 -7.39 1.73 -2.87
C LEU A 61 -6.40 0.76 -3.51
N ILE A 62 -5.25 0.55 -2.89
CA ILE A 62 -4.25 -0.45 -3.33
C ILE A 62 -4.85 -1.85 -3.28
N ALA A 63 -5.58 -2.22 -2.21
CA ALA A 63 -6.14 -3.56 -2.03
C ALA A 63 -7.25 -3.90 -3.04
N ILE A 64 -8.12 -2.94 -3.40
CA ILE A 64 -9.16 -3.16 -4.43
C ILE A 64 -8.63 -2.91 -5.85
N GLY A 65 -7.47 -2.26 -5.96
CA GLY A 65 -6.80 -2.02 -7.23
C GLY A 65 -7.40 -0.86 -8.00
N LEU A 66 -7.77 0.20 -7.29
CA LEU A 66 -8.31 1.45 -7.82
C LEU A 66 -7.28 2.57 -7.65
N LEU A 67 -6.94 3.26 -8.74
CA LEU A 67 -5.87 4.26 -8.79
C LEU A 67 -4.57 3.74 -8.17
N THR A 68 -4.27 2.46 -8.37
CA THR A 68 -3.24 1.71 -7.62
C THR A 68 -1.88 2.38 -7.71
N GLY A 69 -1.51 2.84 -8.91
CA GLY A 69 -0.22 3.50 -9.14
C GLY A 69 -0.04 4.76 -8.29
N PHE A 70 -1.08 5.60 -8.26
CA PHE A 70 -1.07 6.85 -7.50
C PHE A 70 -1.15 6.60 -6.00
N ALA A 71 -2.08 5.75 -5.55
CA ALA A 71 -2.23 5.40 -4.13
C ALA A 71 -0.94 4.78 -3.56
N ALA A 72 -0.29 3.88 -4.31
CA ALA A 72 0.97 3.27 -3.91
C ALA A 72 2.13 4.28 -3.88
N PHE A 73 2.18 5.25 -4.79
CA PHE A 73 3.19 6.31 -4.74
C PHE A 73 3.06 7.19 -3.49
N VAL A 74 1.83 7.60 -3.16
CA VAL A 74 1.55 8.38 -1.94
C VAL A 74 1.89 7.58 -0.69
N ALA A 75 1.45 6.31 -0.61
CA ALA A 75 1.76 5.42 0.51
C ALA A 75 3.27 5.20 0.67
N SER A 76 4.01 5.04 -0.43
CA SER A 76 5.48 4.94 -0.42
C SER A 76 6.13 6.18 0.19
N GLY A 77 5.72 7.37 -0.25
CA GLY A 77 6.19 8.64 0.29
C GLY A 77 5.91 8.78 1.80
N GLN A 78 4.70 8.44 2.24
CA GLN A 78 4.36 8.46 3.67
C GLN A 78 5.30 7.56 4.49
N MET A 79 5.64 6.37 4.00
CA MET A 79 6.54 5.46 4.72
C MET A 79 7.99 5.94 4.71
N ALA A 80 8.43 6.63 3.65
CA ALA A 80 9.72 7.32 3.67
C ALA A 80 9.77 8.39 4.77
N PHE A 81 8.76 9.25 4.87
CA PHE A 81 8.66 10.24 5.95
C PHE A 81 8.60 9.58 7.33
N ALA A 82 7.83 8.49 7.49
CA ALA A 82 7.76 7.73 8.72
C ALA A 82 9.15 7.21 9.14
N TYR A 83 9.95 6.71 8.21
CA TYR A 83 11.31 6.28 8.50
C TYR A 83 12.21 7.44 8.97
N PHE A 84 12.30 8.52 8.20
CA PHE A 84 13.24 9.60 8.52
C PHE A 84 12.86 10.37 9.78
N ILE A 85 11.57 10.58 10.04
CA ILE A 85 11.10 11.35 11.20
C ILE A 85 10.93 10.45 12.43
N GLY A 86 10.43 9.22 12.26
CA GLY A 86 10.07 8.33 13.36
C GLY A 86 11.15 7.32 13.77
N HIS A 87 12.07 6.97 12.87
CA HIS A 87 12.96 5.83 13.07
C HIS A 87 14.44 6.15 12.89
N ALA A 88 14.85 6.92 11.87
CA ALA A 88 16.26 7.10 11.51
C ALA A 88 17.14 7.66 12.65
N GLY A 89 16.56 8.46 13.57
CA GLY A 89 17.27 8.99 14.74
C GLY A 89 17.57 7.97 15.84
N ASN A 90 16.93 6.79 15.83
CA ASN A 90 17.03 5.78 16.90
C ASN A 90 18.11 4.71 16.65
N GLY A 91 19.01 4.94 15.69
CA GLY A 91 20.10 4.03 15.34
C GLY A 91 20.23 3.81 13.84
N PHE A 92 21.42 3.39 13.41
CA PHE A 92 21.75 3.25 11.98
C PHE A 92 20.99 2.11 11.29
N TYR A 93 20.87 0.96 11.94
CA TYR A 93 20.25 -0.23 11.34
C TYR A 93 18.72 -0.21 11.52
N PRO A 94 17.91 -0.43 10.46
CA PRO A 94 16.45 -0.49 10.54
C PRO A 94 15.90 -1.47 11.58
N LEU A 95 16.61 -2.57 11.82
CA LEU A 95 16.27 -3.55 12.83
C LEU A 95 16.37 -2.97 14.26
N VAL A 96 17.40 -2.16 14.53
CA VAL A 96 17.65 -1.53 15.83
C VAL A 96 16.67 -0.37 16.06
N ASN A 97 16.43 0.41 15.02
CA ASN A 97 15.59 1.61 15.12
C ASN A 97 14.08 1.36 14.90
N LYS A 98 13.70 0.08 14.70
CA LYS A 98 12.33 -0.41 14.44
C LYS A 98 11.70 0.13 13.15
N GLY A 99 12.51 0.63 12.22
CA GLY A 99 12.08 1.20 10.94
C GLY A 99 11.99 0.20 9.78
N GLU A 100 12.26 -1.09 10.03
CA GLU A 100 12.24 -2.13 8.99
C GLU A 100 10.94 -2.15 8.18
N LEU A 101 9.77 -2.11 8.84
CA LEU A 101 8.48 -2.07 8.16
C LEU A 101 8.30 -0.79 7.34
N ALA A 102 8.81 0.35 7.82
CA ALA A 102 8.73 1.59 7.08
C ALA A 102 9.54 1.53 5.78
N VAL A 103 10.75 0.98 5.83
CA VAL A 103 11.58 0.78 4.64
C VAL A 103 10.94 -0.24 3.70
N LEU A 104 10.47 -1.38 4.22
CA LEU A 104 9.85 -2.43 3.40
C LEU A 104 8.59 -1.93 2.68
N TYR A 105 7.65 -1.29 3.38
CA TYR A 105 6.46 -0.72 2.74
C TYR A 105 6.81 0.39 1.76
N CYS A 106 7.80 1.24 2.06
CA CYS A 106 8.26 2.28 1.15
C CYS A 106 8.63 1.71 -0.22
N PHE A 107 9.51 0.72 -0.26
CA PHE A 107 9.96 0.13 -1.52
C PHE A 107 8.94 -0.83 -2.15
N LEU A 108 8.16 -1.55 -1.33
CA LEU A 108 7.08 -2.40 -1.83
C LEU A 108 6.03 -1.58 -2.57
N PHE A 109 5.59 -0.47 -1.99
CA PHE A 109 4.62 0.41 -2.64
C PHE A 109 5.23 1.21 -3.78
N LEU A 110 6.51 1.58 -3.71
CA LEU A 110 7.18 2.16 -4.87
C LEU A 110 7.19 1.18 -6.06
N TYR A 111 7.47 -0.10 -5.82
CA TYR A 111 7.37 -1.13 -6.85
C TYR A 111 5.94 -1.27 -7.38
N MET A 112 4.94 -1.34 -6.50
CA MET A 112 3.52 -1.39 -6.92
C MET A 112 3.10 -0.15 -7.70
N ALA A 113 3.64 1.03 -7.38
CA ALA A 113 3.38 2.27 -8.11
C ALA A 113 3.77 2.16 -9.59
N THR A 114 4.89 1.47 -9.88
CA THR A 114 5.35 1.24 -11.27
C THR A 114 4.53 0.18 -12.00
N ARG A 115 3.93 -0.77 -11.28
CA ARG A 115 3.19 -1.92 -11.86
C ARG A 115 1.68 -1.67 -11.99
N GLY A 116 1.10 -0.88 -11.09
CA GLY A 116 -0.35 -0.68 -11.00
C GLY A 116 -1.13 -1.95 -10.64
N ALA A 117 -2.42 -2.01 -11.03
CA ALA A 117 -3.34 -3.06 -10.57
C ALA A 117 -3.28 -4.39 -11.34
N VAL A 118 -2.48 -4.53 -12.41
CA VAL A 118 -2.32 -5.72 -13.28
C VAL A 118 -3.59 -6.60 -13.45
N ILE A 119 -3.84 -7.58 -12.56
CA ILE A 119 -5.06 -8.41 -12.52
C ILE A 119 -5.81 -8.25 -11.19
N TRP A 120 -7.12 -8.53 -11.22
CA TRP A 120 -8.04 -8.38 -10.08
C TRP A 120 -8.09 -6.96 -9.47
N GLY A 121 -7.78 -5.95 -10.29
CA GLY A 121 -7.91 -4.54 -9.92
C GLY A 121 -8.99 -3.84 -10.73
N LEU A 122 -9.70 -2.91 -10.08
CA LEU A 122 -10.71 -2.08 -10.73
C LEU A 122 -10.13 -1.24 -11.88
N ASP A 123 -8.87 -0.80 -11.79
CA ASP A 123 -8.16 -0.10 -12.87
C ASP A 123 -8.16 -0.90 -14.19
N THR A 124 -8.05 -2.23 -14.09
CA THR A 124 -8.02 -3.13 -15.25
C THR A 124 -9.42 -3.29 -15.87
N VAL A 125 -10.47 -3.29 -15.04
CA VAL A 125 -11.86 -3.33 -15.52
C VAL A 125 -12.23 -2.04 -16.24
N MET A 126 -11.85 -0.89 -15.69
CA MET A 126 -12.11 0.42 -16.31
C MET A 126 -11.45 0.55 -17.68
N LYS A 127 -10.20 0.09 -17.82
CA LYS A 127 -9.48 0.11 -19.11
C LYS A 127 -10.09 -0.83 -20.17
N ARG A 128 -10.68 -1.96 -19.76
CA ARG A 128 -11.37 -2.89 -20.67
C ARG A 128 -12.71 -2.37 -21.16
N GLY A 129 -13.40 -1.54 -20.38
CA GLY A 129 -14.64 -0.88 -20.80
C GLY A 129 -14.43 0.17 -21.88
N VAL A 130 -13.26 0.83 -21.87
CA VAL A 130 -12.89 1.88 -22.85
C VAL A 130 -12.45 1.29 -24.20
N THR A 131 -11.89 0.07 -24.24
CA THR A 131 -11.39 -0.58 -25.46
C THR A 131 -12.40 -1.47 -26.19
N ARG A 132 -13.70 -1.23 -26.06
CA ARG A 132 -14.71 -1.79 -26.99
C ARG A 132 -15.01 -0.78 -28.12
N PRO A 133 -14.25 -0.74 -29.23
CA PRO A 133 -14.78 -0.20 -30.47
C PRO A 133 -15.90 -1.12 -30.95
N GLY A 134 -16.96 -0.50 -31.48
CA GLY A 134 -18.27 -1.11 -31.70
C GLY A 134 -18.26 -2.42 -32.47
N ILE A 135 -19.12 -3.34 -32.01
CA ILE A 135 -19.76 -4.28 -32.91
C ILE A 135 -20.93 -3.51 -33.51
N ALA A 136 -20.76 -3.02 -34.73
CA ALA A 136 -21.86 -2.69 -35.62
C ALA A 136 -21.54 -3.33 -36.98
N THR A 137 -22.21 -4.46 -37.20
CA THR A 137 -22.51 -5.17 -38.46
C THR A 137 -21.36 -5.47 -39.42
#